data_AF-A0A2G7FTM4-F1
#
_entry.id   AF-A0A2G7FTM4-F1
#
_cell.length_a   1.000
_cell.length_b   1.000
_cell.length_c   1.000
_cell.angle_alpha   90.00
_cell.angle_beta   90.00
_cell.angle_gamma   90.00
#
_symmetry.space_group_name_H-M   'P 1'
#
loop_
_entity.id
_entity.type
_entity.pdbx_description
1 polymer ?
#
loop_
_entity_poly.entity_id
_entity_poly.type
_entity_poly.pdbx_seq_one_letter_code
_entity_poly.pdbx_strand_id
1 'polypeptide(L)'
;MFLSDQYPLSAVMLEYIPNMQMLHWSNYTKKRMENFIRGLHEIHEARVEHSDIHPRNMMIIEGDPERAIWIDFDRAQTFDLDNITEEQKEWMEFEDELVGEMGVFMDADSLEGHLNHTRMYYY
;
A
#
# COMPACT_ATOMS: atom_id res chain seq x y z
N MET A 1 17.36 14.50 -0.32
CA MET A 1 18.25 15.20 0.64
C MET A 1 17.46 16.37 1.18
N PHE A 2 17.26 16.49 2.49
CA PHE A 2 16.59 17.67 3.02
C PHE A 2 17.45 18.89 2.72
N LEU A 3 16.83 19.92 2.14
CA LEU A 3 17.53 21.07 1.55
C LEU A 3 18.43 21.83 2.55
N SER A 4 18.19 21.63 3.85
CA SER A 4 18.91 22.29 4.94
C SER A 4 19.96 21.40 5.62
N ASP A 5 20.05 20.12 5.26
CA ASP A 5 20.95 19.20 5.95
C ASP A 5 22.38 19.33 5.43
N GLN A 6 23.33 19.46 6.37
CA GLN A 6 24.77 19.50 6.06
C GLN A 6 25.29 18.18 5.47
N TYR A 7 24.65 17.06 5.80
CA TYR A 7 25.06 15.72 5.40
C TYR A 7 23.91 14.98 4.70
N PRO A 8 24.21 14.00 3.82
CA PRO A 8 23.18 13.14 3.25
C PRO A 8 22.42 12.39 4.34
N LEU A 9 21.12 12.21 4.11
CA LEU A 9 20.28 11.39 4.96
C LEU A 9 20.85 9.96 5.00
N SER A 10 21.17 9.47 6.20
CA SER A 10 21.78 8.15 6.38
C SER A 10 20.76 7.07 6.74
N ALA A 11 19.70 7.44 7.49
CA ALA A 11 18.59 6.57 7.84
C ALA A 11 17.40 7.41 8.31
N VAL A 12 16.20 6.83 8.24
CA VAL A 12 14.99 7.33 8.90
C VAL A 12 14.64 6.38 10.03
N MET A 13 14.43 6.90 11.23
CA MET A 13 13.96 6.12 12.37
C MET A 13 12.45 6.28 12.47
N LEU A 14 11.73 5.17 12.38
CA LEU A 14 10.27 5.11 12.49
C LEU A 14 9.84 4.54 13.84
N GLU A 15 8.56 4.69 14.17
CA GLU A 15 7.98 3.98 15.31
C GLU A 15 8.09 2.47 15.14
N TYR A 16 8.31 1.76 16.26
CA TYR A 16 8.22 0.31 16.27
C TYR A 16 6.76 -0.11 16.51
N ILE A 17 6.20 -0.87 15.58
CA ILE A 17 4.83 -1.36 15.66
C ILE A 17 4.86 -2.88 15.93
N PRO A 18 4.49 -3.34 17.14
CA PRO A 18 4.55 -4.75 17.49
C PRO A 18 3.50 -5.57 16.74
N ASN A 19 3.80 -6.85 16.49
CA ASN A 19 2.92 -7.82 15.82
C ASN A 19 2.47 -7.40 14.41
N MET A 20 3.27 -6.56 13.75
CA MET A 20 3.06 -6.18 12.37
C MET A 20 3.37 -7.36 11.44
N GLN A 21 2.45 -7.66 10.54
CA GLN A 21 2.54 -8.75 9.59
C GLN A 21 2.20 -8.25 8.19
N MET A 22 2.83 -8.84 7.18
CA MET A 22 2.47 -8.62 5.78
C MET A 22 1.05 -9.16 5.53
N LEU A 23 0.26 -8.43 4.75
CA LEU A 23 -1.02 -8.92 4.24
C LEU A 23 -0.77 -10.16 3.37
N HIS A 24 -1.58 -11.20 3.59
CA HIS A 24 -1.50 -12.47 2.90
C HIS A 24 -2.89 -13.12 2.86
N TRP A 25 -3.15 -14.02 1.91
CA TRP A 25 -4.47 -14.68 1.81
C TRP A 25 -4.88 -15.39 3.12
N SER A 26 -3.91 -15.91 3.87
CA SER A 26 -4.18 -16.63 5.13
C SER A 26 -4.56 -15.73 6.30
N ASN A 27 -4.28 -14.43 6.21
CA ASN A 27 -4.64 -13.43 7.22
C ASN A 27 -5.56 -12.33 6.62
N TYR A 28 -6.07 -12.55 5.41
CA TYR A 28 -6.96 -11.64 4.73
C TYR A 28 -8.31 -11.57 5.43
N THR A 29 -8.89 -10.37 5.43
CA THR A 29 -10.31 -10.16 5.64
C THR A 29 -10.77 -9.03 4.71
N LYS A 30 -12.04 -9.07 4.31
CA LYS A 30 -12.63 -7.97 3.52
C LYS A 30 -12.44 -6.61 4.19
N LYS A 31 -12.59 -6.55 5.51
CA LYS A 31 -12.42 -5.31 6.29
C LYS A 31 -11.00 -4.74 6.20
N ARG A 32 -9.98 -5.61 6.25
CA ARG A 32 -8.58 -5.19 6.06
C ARG A 32 -8.37 -4.58 4.69
N MET A 33 -8.91 -5.23 3.65
CA MET A 33 -8.77 -4.73 2.29
C MET A 33 -9.48 -3.40 2.05
N GLU A 34 -10.71 -3.24 2.56
CA GLU A 34 -11.42 -1.95 2.54
C GLU A 34 -10.60 -0.83 3.21
N ASN A 35 -9.87 -1.14 4.28
CA ASN A 35 -9.03 -0.16 4.97
C ASN A 35 -7.75 0.18 4.20
N PHE A 36 -7.16 -0.77 3.47
CA PHE A 36 -6.03 -0.50 2.57
C PHE A 36 -6.45 0.36 1.37
N ILE A 37 -7.58 0.05 0.73
CA ILE A 37 -8.14 0.84 -0.37
C ILE A 37 -8.41 2.27 0.10
N ARG A 38 -9.07 2.44 1.26
CA ARG A 38 -9.26 3.77 1.84
C ARG A 38 -7.92 4.48 2.12
N GLY A 39 -6.94 3.76 2.66
CA GLY A 39 -5.61 4.32 2.90
C GLY A 39 -4.91 4.77 1.62
N LEU A 40 -5.07 4.03 0.52
CA LEU A 40 -4.53 4.40 -0.78
C LEU A 40 -5.21 5.65 -1.34
N HIS A 41 -6.54 5.74 -1.25
CA HIS A 41 -7.26 6.95 -1.65
C HIS A 41 -6.78 8.19 -0.87
N GLU A 42 -6.51 8.07 0.43
CA GLU A 42 -5.98 9.18 1.24
C GLU A 42 -4.55 9.59 0.79
N ILE A 43 -3.73 8.61 0.39
CA ILE A 43 -2.40 8.85 -0.21
C ILE A 43 -2.55 9.63 -1.53
N HIS A 44 -3.48 9.21 -2.41
CA HIS A 44 -3.76 9.90 -3.67
C HIS A 44 -4.39 11.27 -3.49
N GLU A 45 -5.29 11.46 -2.51
CA GLU A 45 -5.86 12.76 -2.14
C GLU A 45 -4.76 13.75 -1.68
N ALA A 46 -3.73 13.25 -1.01
CA ALA A 46 -2.51 13.98 -0.67
C ALA A 46 -1.56 14.21 -1.86
N ARG A 47 -1.95 13.80 -3.07
CA ARG A 47 -1.21 13.91 -4.34
C ARG A 47 0.11 13.15 -4.35
N VAL A 48 0.07 11.98 -3.73
CA VAL A 48 1.16 11.01 -3.75
C VAL A 48 0.67 9.79 -4.51
N GLU A 49 1.40 9.33 -5.51
CA GLU A 49 1.28 7.99 -6.08
C GLU A 49 2.27 7.10 -5.33
N HIS A 50 1.88 5.90 -4.89
CA HIS A 50 2.79 5.04 -4.11
C HIS A 50 3.85 4.37 -5.01
N SER A 51 3.48 4.02 -6.23
CA SER A 51 4.24 3.32 -7.28
C SER A 51 4.75 1.92 -6.90
N ASP A 52 4.36 1.38 -5.74
CA ASP A 52 4.78 0.05 -5.27
C ASP A 52 3.76 -0.58 -4.31
N ILE A 53 2.56 -0.83 -4.83
CA ILE A 53 1.40 -1.32 -4.07
C ILE A 53 1.41 -2.83 -3.75
N HIS A 54 2.57 -3.48 -3.81
CA HIS A 54 2.64 -4.93 -3.57
C HIS A 54 2.36 -5.27 -2.08
N PRO A 55 1.84 -6.48 -1.78
CA PRO A 55 1.55 -6.91 -0.41
C PRO A 55 2.70 -6.76 0.60
N ARG A 56 3.97 -6.80 0.16
CA ARG A 56 5.14 -6.54 1.02
C ARG A 56 5.13 -5.17 1.70
N ASN A 57 4.41 -4.21 1.11
CA ASN A 57 4.24 -2.84 1.60
C ASN A 57 2.89 -2.63 2.31
N MET A 58 2.09 -3.70 2.44
CA MET A 58 0.76 -3.69 3.02
C MET A 58 0.79 -4.42 4.37
N MET A 59 0.86 -3.67 5.46
CA MET A 59 1.03 -4.23 6.79
C MET A 59 -0.26 -4.18 7.62
N ILE A 60 -0.53 -5.27 8.31
CA ILE A 60 -1.63 -5.45 9.25
C ILE A 60 -1.07 -5.69 10.66
N ILE A 61 -1.91 -5.54 11.68
CA ILE A 61 -1.54 -5.92 13.06
C ILE A 61 -2.33 -7.16 13.49
N GLU A 62 -1.63 -8.17 14.01
CA GLU A 62 -2.29 -9.34 14.59
C GLU A 62 -3.17 -8.94 15.77
N GLY A 63 -4.41 -9.43 15.80
CA GLY A 63 -5.40 -9.06 16.82
C GLY A 63 -6.14 -7.74 16.59
N ASP A 64 -5.74 -6.96 15.57
CA ASP A 64 -6.45 -5.75 15.13
C ASP A 64 -6.97 -5.94 13.69
N PRO A 65 -8.28 -6.13 13.50
CA PRO A 65 -8.85 -6.30 12.17
C PRO A 65 -8.99 -4.98 11.40
N GLU A 66 -8.81 -3.82 12.05
CA GLU A 66 -9.05 -2.52 11.43
C GLU A 66 -7.76 -1.81 11.02
N ARG A 67 -6.65 -2.02 11.73
CA ARG A 67 -5.40 -1.35 11.41
C ARG A 67 -4.74 -1.88 10.12
N ALA A 68 -4.65 -1.00 9.12
CA ALA A 68 -3.95 -1.20 7.86
C ALA A 68 -2.88 -0.11 7.71
N ILE A 69 -1.68 -0.48 7.28
CA ILE A 69 -0.51 0.40 7.25
C ILE A 69 0.19 0.21 5.91
N TRP A 70 0.25 1.28 5.12
CA TRP A 70 1.12 1.37 3.95
C TRP A 70 2.54 1.77 4.38
N ILE A 71 3.56 1.09 3.87
CA ILE A 71 4.96 1.37 4.14
C ILE A 71 5.76 1.46 2.84
N ASP A 72 7.00 1.93 2.95
CA ASP A 72 7.98 1.95 1.85
C ASP A 72 7.59 2.82 0.66
N PHE A 73 7.71 4.13 0.85
CA PHE A 73 7.43 5.16 -0.16
C PHE A 73 8.67 5.53 -0.99
N ASP A 74 9.65 4.63 -1.14
CA ASP A 74 10.90 4.94 -1.85
C ASP A 74 10.69 5.13 -3.37
N ARG A 75 9.65 4.49 -3.94
CA ARG A 75 9.19 4.65 -5.32
C ARG A 75 8.16 5.75 -5.51
N ALA A 76 7.62 6.29 -4.43
CA ALA A 76 6.49 7.19 -4.49
C ALA A 76 6.80 8.47 -5.28
N GLN A 77 5.80 8.95 -6.01
CA GLN A 77 5.85 10.21 -6.74
C GLN A 77 4.91 11.22 -6.08
N THR A 78 5.37 12.47 -5.95
CA THR A 78 4.54 13.57 -5.45
C THR A 78 4.19 14.50 -6.60
N PHE A 79 2.92 14.88 -6.71
CA PHE A 79 2.45 15.79 -7.75
C PHE A 79 2.10 17.17 -7.18
N ASP A 80 2.08 18.17 -8.06
CA ASP A 80 1.64 19.52 -7.69
C ASP A 80 0.16 19.49 -7.32
N LEU A 81 -0.17 20.02 -6.14
CA LEU A 81 -1.54 20.14 -5.63
C LEU A 81 -2.44 20.93 -6.59
N ASP A 82 -1.90 21.97 -7.21
CA ASP A 82 -2.66 22.90 -8.05
C ASP A 82 -2.67 22.48 -9.53
N ASN A 83 -1.72 21.64 -9.96
CA ASN A 83 -1.47 21.35 -11.38
C ASN A 83 -1.17 19.86 -11.68
N ILE A 84 -2.03 18.95 -11.20
CA ILE A 84 -1.92 17.55 -11.60
C ILE A 84 -2.26 17.36 -13.09
N THR A 85 -1.49 16.57 -13.82
CA THR A 85 -1.79 16.22 -15.21
C THR A 85 -2.83 15.10 -15.29
N GLU A 86 -3.46 14.90 -16.45
CA GLU A 86 -4.37 13.76 -16.64
C GLU A 86 -3.61 12.42 -16.55
N GLU A 87 -2.40 12.34 -17.11
CA GLU A 87 -1.54 11.13 -17.01
C GLU A 87 -1.24 10.75 -15.55
N GLN A 88 -0.98 11.74 -14.68
CA GLN A 88 -0.73 11.50 -13.26
C GLN A 88 -1.99 11.03 -12.52
N LYS A 89 -3.18 11.49 -12.94
CA LYS A 89 -4.45 10.95 -12.42
C LYS A 89 -4.65 9.52 -12.87
N GLU A 90 -4.41 9.22 -14.15
CA GLU A 90 -4.51 7.87 -14.71
C GLU A 90 -3.59 6.89 -13.96
N TRP A 91 -2.39 7.31 -13.53
CA TRP A 91 -1.51 6.46 -12.72
C TRP A 91 -2.11 6.13 -11.34
N MET A 92 -2.67 7.12 -10.64
CA MET A 92 -3.33 6.88 -9.34
C MET A 92 -4.59 6.02 -9.50
N GLU A 93 -5.42 6.31 -10.51
CA GLU A 93 -6.60 5.49 -10.84
C GLU A 93 -6.22 4.04 -11.16
N PHE A 94 -5.09 3.84 -11.85
CA PHE A 94 -4.57 2.51 -12.12
C PHE A 94 -4.10 1.77 -10.85
N GLU A 95 -3.50 2.47 -9.88
CA GLU A 95 -3.18 1.87 -8.58
C GLU A 95 -4.45 1.42 -7.83
N ASP A 96 -5.51 2.23 -7.86
CA ASP A 96 -6.80 1.90 -7.26
C ASP A 96 -7.41 0.64 -7.88
N GLU A 97 -7.38 0.54 -9.22
CA GLU A 97 -7.83 -0.65 -9.95
C GLU A 97 -7.03 -1.88 -9.57
N LEU A 98 -5.70 -1.78 -9.51
CA LEU A 98 -4.81 -2.89 -9.16
C LEU A 98 -5.03 -3.38 -7.72
N VAL A 99 -5.15 -2.47 -6.74
CA VAL A 99 -5.42 -2.87 -5.35
C VAL A 99 -6.83 -3.45 -5.22
N GLY A 100 -7.80 -2.91 -5.96
CA GLY A 100 -9.16 -3.46 -6.04
C GLY A 100 -9.17 -4.91 -6.57
N GLU A 101 -8.48 -5.15 -7.69
CA GLU A 101 -8.35 -6.49 -8.29
C GLU A 101 -7.62 -7.45 -7.34
N MET A 102 -6.53 -7.01 -6.74
CA MET A 102 -5.78 -7.77 -5.74
C MET A 102 -6.68 -8.22 -4.59
N GLY A 103 -7.59 -7.35 -4.12
CA GLY A 103 -8.57 -7.70 -3.10
C GLY A 103 -9.53 -8.82 -3.51
N VAL A 104 -9.99 -8.82 -4.76
CA VAL A 104 -10.82 -9.91 -5.32
C VAL A 104 -10.04 -11.23 -5.33
N PHE A 105 -8.77 -11.19 -5.76
CA PHE A 105 -7.93 -12.39 -5.79
C PHE A 105 -7.55 -12.90 -4.39
N MET A 106 -7.33 -12.01 -3.42
CA MET A 106 -7.09 -12.39 -2.03
C MET A 106 -8.31 -13.07 -1.41
N ASP A 107 -9.51 -12.59 -1.72
CA ASP A 107 -10.77 -13.24 -1.29
C ASP A 107 -10.86 -14.67 -1.85
N ALA A 108 -10.56 -14.83 -3.14
CA ALA A 108 -10.54 -16.14 -3.79
C ALA A 108 -9.51 -17.09 -3.17
N ASP A 109 -8.25 -16.66 -3.01
CA ASP A 109 -7.19 -17.45 -2.37
C ASP A 109 -7.53 -17.81 -0.91
N SER A 110 -8.18 -16.89 -0.18
CA SER A 110 -8.63 -17.13 1.18
C SER A 110 -9.74 -18.19 1.25
N LEU A 111 -10.66 -18.21 0.27
CA LEU A 111 -11.74 -19.21 0.18
C LEU A 111 -11.22 -20.57 -0.28
N GLU A 112 -10.26 -20.59 -1.21
CA GLU A 112 -9.61 -21.82 -1.69
C GLU A 112 -8.66 -22.43 -0.64
N GLY A 113 -8.10 -21.60 0.24
CA GLY A 113 -7.20 -22.01 1.31
C GLY A 113 -5.76 -22.26 0.85
N HIS A 114 -5.37 -21.72 -0.32
CA HIS A 114 -4.01 -21.78 -0.83
C HIS A 114 -3.69 -20.60 -1.76
N LEU A 115 -2.40 -20.31 -1.93
CA LEU A 115 -1.93 -19.27 -2.85
C LEU A 115 -2.10 -19.69 -4.31
N ASN A 116 -2.92 -18.99 -5.08
CA ASN A 116 -3.16 -19.27 -6.50
C ASN A 116 -3.20 -17.97 -7.32
N HIS A 117 -4.24 -17.15 -7.11
CA HIS A 117 -4.54 -15.95 -7.88
C HIS A 117 -3.59 -14.80 -7.55
N THR A 118 -3.22 -14.64 -6.28
CA THR A 118 -2.38 -13.52 -5.84
C THR A 118 -0.89 -13.76 -6.00
N ARG A 119 -0.47 -14.92 -6.51
CA ARG A 119 0.94 -15.31 -6.62
C ARG A 119 1.78 -14.25 -7.35
N MET A 120 1.24 -13.64 -8.40
CA MET A 120 1.92 -12.61 -9.20
C MET A 120 2.26 -11.33 -8.43
N TYR A 121 1.65 -11.08 -7.26
CA TYR A 121 1.94 -9.90 -6.44
C TYR A 121 3.06 -10.13 -5.42
N TYR A 122 3.57 -11.35 -5.27
CA TYR A 122 4.62 -11.69 -4.30
C TYR A 122 6.00 -11.95 -4.92
N TYR A 123 6.12 -11.93 -6.26
CA TYR A 123 7.34 -12.22 -7.01
C TYR A 123 7.58 -11.17 -8.09
#